data_AF-A0A2W5YDB9-F1
#
_entry.id   AF-A0A2W5YDB9-F1
#
_cell.length_a   1.000
_cell.length_b   1.000
_cell.length_c   1.000
_cell.angle_alpha   90.00
_cell.angle_beta   90.00
_cell.angle_gamma   90.00
#
_symmetry.space_group_name_H-M   'P 1'
#
loop_
_entity.id
_entity.type
_entity.pdbx_description
1 polymer ?
#
loop_
_entity_poly.entity_id
_entity_poly.type
_entity_poly.pdbx_seq_one_letter_code
_entity_poly.pdbx_strand_id
1 'polypeptide(L)'
;MKLFTATLVAISSLGLCAAPLALAADDPFVGKWKLNPDKSQFNGLTYKIEDAGGGTYRFIFGDDVETVTFDGKEHLTKFGETWSITKTGPNAWKWISKRDGKVTGEFTWVVSEDGKTSVYSGDNKLPDGSTSHDEQKLTRTAGTSGLVGTWETAGLKIGSLAIQEIKKWQGDGYSMTNSAYQSQTDFKLDGKDYTPKGPRVAEGTTMSGKEIDAHKIELAYKLKGKATETDRWEVSADGKMLTNTITYPGVSKSEIDAFDRQ
;
A
#
# COMPACT_ATOMS: atom_id res chain seq x y z
N MET A 1 -44.75 32.85 71.24
CA MET A 1 -45.22 33.68 70.10
C MET A 1 -44.38 34.94 70.04
N LYS A 2 -43.42 35.00 69.12
CA LYS A 2 -42.83 36.21 68.51
C LYS A 2 -41.84 35.72 67.44
N LEU A 3 -42.22 35.93 66.18
CA LEU A 3 -41.36 35.74 65.03
C LEU A 3 -40.27 36.82 65.02
N PHE A 4 -39.06 36.44 64.61
CA PHE A 4 -38.13 37.35 63.94
C PHE A 4 -37.61 36.66 62.69
N THR A 5 -37.89 37.31 61.56
CA THR A 5 -37.61 36.92 60.19
C THR A 5 -36.12 37.05 59.91
N ALA A 6 -35.46 35.96 59.49
CA ALA A 6 -34.07 35.98 59.05
C ALA A 6 -33.99 36.31 57.55
N THR A 7 -33.24 37.33 57.22
CA THR A 7 -32.95 37.78 55.86
C THR A 7 -32.08 36.75 55.13
N LEU A 8 -32.59 36.22 54.02
CA LEU A 8 -31.91 35.28 53.14
C LEU A 8 -30.92 36.05 52.25
N VAL A 9 -29.61 35.83 52.43
CA VAL A 9 -28.59 36.26 51.45
C VAL A 9 -28.50 35.16 50.40
N ALA A 10 -29.03 35.44 49.21
CA ALA A 10 -28.88 34.58 48.04
C ALA A 10 -27.45 34.70 47.50
N ILE A 11 -26.63 33.68 47.70
CA ILE A 11 -25.36 33.51 46.99
C ILE A 11 -25.68 32.77 45.69
N SER A 12 -25.83 33.52 44.60
CA SER A 12 -25.90 33.00 43.24
C SER A 12 -24.51 32.50 42.82
N SER A 13 -24.27 31.20 42.97
CA SER A 13 -23.11 30.51 42.40
C SER A 13 -23.26 30.42 40.89
N LEU A 14 -22.56 31.31 40.16
CA LEU A 14 -22.34 31.20 38.72
C LEU A 14 -21.55 29.91 38.44
N GLY A 15 -22.21 28.91 37.86
CA GLY A 15 -21.55 27.74 37.30
C GLY A 15 -20.76 28.16 36.06
N LEU A 16 -19.44 28.28 36.21
CA LEU A 16 -18.52 28.47 35.09
C LEU A 16 -18.46 27.14 34.32
N CYS A 17 -19.30 26.99 33.29
CA CYS A 17 -19.11 25.93 32.28
C CYS A 17 -17.80 26.23 31.54
N ALA A 18 -16.69 25.66 32.02
CA ALA A 18 -15.48 25.55 31.23
C ALA A 18 -15.77 24.59 30.07
N ALA A 19 -16.18 25.13 28.92
CA ALA A 19 -16.09 24.37 27.68
C ALA A 19 -14.62 23.96 27.52
N PRO A 20 -14.31 22.68 27.30
CA PRO A 20 -12.94 22.31 26.97
C PRO A 20 -12.55 23.12 25.74
N LEU A 21 -11.47 23.90 25.86
CA LEU A 21 -10.77 24.45 24.71
C LEU A 21 -10.46 23.26 23.81
N ALA A 22 -11.22 23.11 22.73
CA ALA A 22 -10.80 22.27 21.63
C ALA A 22 -9.49 22.91 21.14
N LEU A 23 -8.36 22.37 21.60
CA LEU A 23 -7.10 22.51 20.87
C LEU A 23 -7.46 22.17 19.43
N ALA A 24 -7.05 23.01 18.47
CA ALA A 24 -7.11 22.62 17.07
C ALA A 24 -6.49 21.23 17.02
N ALA A 25 -7.30 20.23 16.66
CA ALA A 25 -6.79 18.88 16.57
C ALA A 25 -5.62 18.96 15.59
N ASP A 26 -4.45 18.50 16.03
CA ASP A 26 -3.36 18.26 15.11
C ASP A 26 -3.94 17.46 13.94
N ASP A 27 -3.61 17.87 12.72
CA ASP A 27 -4.15 17.23 11.53
C ASP A 27 -3.98 15.71 11.65
N PRO A 28 -5.07 14.92 11.56
CA PRO A 28 -5.01 13.52 11.94
C PRO A 28 -4.09 12.71 11.03
N PHE A 29 -3.79 13.17 9.81
CA PHE A 29 -2.89 12.46 8.90
C PHE A 29 -1.43 12.88 9.08
N VAL A 30 -1.16 14.12 9.51
CA VAL A 30 0.21 14.61 9.69
C VAL A 30 0.93 13.82 10.77
N GLY A 31 2.07 13.25 10.42
CA GLY A 31 2.84 12.38 11.31
C GLY A 31 3.75 11.41 10.57
N LYS A 32 4.38 10.54 11.34
CA LYS A 32 5.16 9.40 10.83
C LYS A 32 4.39 8.12 11.11
N TRP A 33 4.23 7.31 10.08
CA TRP A 33 3.42 6.11 10.06
C TRP A 33 4.30 4.94 9.67
N LYS A 34 4.48 3.99 10.59
CA LYS A 34 5.27 2.79 10.38
C LYS A 34 4.33 1.63 10.07
N LEU A 35 4.56 0.92 8.97
CA LEU A 35 3.77 -0.26 8.60
C LEU A 35 3.81 -1.29 9.74
N ASN A 36 2.65 -1.85 10.07
CA ASN A 36 2.46 -2.90 11.05
C ASN A 36 1.92 -4.16 10.35
N PRO A 37 2.80 -5.10 9.93
CA PRO A 37 2.39 -6.33 9.26
C PRO A 37 1.43 -7.20 10.06
N ASP A 38 1.53 -7.19 11.40
CA ASP A 38 0.70 -8.02 12.28
C ASP A 38 -0.76 -7.53 12.34
N LYS A 39 -0.99 -6.25 12.01
CA LYS A 39 -2.33 -5.64 11.92
C LYS A 39 -2.84 -5.51 10.48
N SER A 40 -1.97 -5.71 9.49
CA SER A 40 -2.33 -5.70 8.07
C SER A 40 -3.01 -7.00 7.61
N GLN A 41 -3.68 -6.95 6.47
CA GLN A 41 -4.26 -8.10 5.78
C GLN A 41 -3.70 -8.20 4.36
N PHE A 42 -2.62 -8.97 4.21
CA PHE A 42 -1.96 -9.23 2.93
C PHE A 42 -2.43 -10.51 2.22
N ASN A 43 -3.40 -11.23 2.80
CA ASN A 43 -3.86 -12.52 2.28
C ASN A 43 -5.15 -12.37 1.47
N GLY A 44 -5.48 -13.41 0.72
CA GLY A 44 -6.74 -13.52 0.00
C GLY A 44 -6.76 -12.89 -1.38
N LEU A 45 -5.83 -11.98 -1.73
CA LEU A 45 -5.69 -11.48 -3.09
C LEU A 45 -5.40 -12.63 -4.05
N THR A 46 -6.00 -12.57 -5.24
CA THR A 46 -5.90 -13.63 -6.25
C THR A 46 -5.38 -13.07 -7.56
N TYR A 47 -4.45 -13.78 -8.18
CA TYR A 47 -3.99 -13.51 -9.54
C TYR A 47 -3.94 -14.80 -10.36
N LYS A 48 -3.90 -14.66 -11.68
CA LYS A 48 -3.86 -15.76 -12.63
C LYS A 48 -2.62 -15.67 -13.50
N ILE A 49 -2.03 -16.82 -13.77
CA ILE A 49 -0.96 -16.99 -14.77
C ILE A 49 -1.52 -17.87 -15.87
N GLU A 50 -1.55 -17.35 -17.08
CA GLU A 50 -1.94 -18.09 -18.28
C GLU A 50 -0.72 -18.36 -19.17
N ASP A 51 -0.72 -19.52 -19.82
CA ASP A 51 0.20 -19.80 -20.92
C ASP A 51 -0.32 -19.08 -22.18
N ALA A 52 0.52 -18.22 -22.75
CA ALA A 52 0.25 -17.51 -24.00
C ALA A 52 0.98 -18.13 -25.20
N GLY A 53 1.63 -19.28 -25.01
CA GLY A 53 2.38 -20.00 -26.03
C GLY A 53 3.82 -19.51 -26.20
N GLY A 54 4.69 -20.38 -26.74
CA GLY A 54 6.07 -20.02 -27.05
C GLY A 54 6.92 -19.62 -25.85
N GLY A 55 6.59 -20.09 -24.64
CA GLY A 55 7.27 -19.70 -23.40
C GLY A 55 6.86 -18.32 -22.87
N THR A 56 5.79 -17.75 -23.42
CA THR A 56 5.21 -16.47 -22.97
C THR A 56 4.06 -16.72 -22.02
N TYR A 57 3.97 -15.91 -20.97
CA TYR A 57 2.96 -16.01 -19.93
C TYR A 57 2.26 -14.67 -19.73
N ARG A 58 0.96 -14.73 -19.41
CA ARG A 58 0.16 -13.57 -19.00
C ARG A 58 -0.07 -13.62 -17.51
N PHE A 59 0.41 -12.61 -16.79
CA PHE A 59 0.08 -12.35 -15.40
C PHE A 59 -1.15 -11.46 -15.37
N ILE A 60 -2.20 -11.90 -14.70
CA ILE A 60 -3.50 -11.25 -14.69
C ILE A 60 -3.89 -10.99 -13.24
N PHE A 61 -4.09 -9.72 -12.89
CA PHE A 61 -4.55 -9.29 -11.58
C PHE A 61 -5.70 -8.30 -11.77
N GLY A 62 -6.93 -8.78 -11.52
CA GLY A 62 -8.14 -8.03 -11.87
C GLY A 62 -8.17 -7.68 -13.36
N ASP A 63 -8.36 -6.38 -13.66
CA ASP A 63 -8.38 -5.84 -15.03
C ASP A 63 -6.97 -5.52 -15.57
N ASP A 64 -5.92 -5.81 -14.80
CA ASP A 64 -4.54 -5.61 -15.20
C ASP A 64 -3.92 -6.89 -15.77
N VAL A 65 -3.17 -6.73 -16.87
CA VAL A 65 -2.47 -7.82 -17.54
C VAL A 65 -1.05 -7.38 -17.86
N GLU A 66 -0.08 -8.21 -17.51
CA GLU A 66 1.32 -8.10 -17.94
C GLU A 66 1.72 -9.36 -18.71
N THR A 67 2.41 -9.23 -19.83
CA THR A 67 2.81 -10.37 -20.67
C THR A 67 4.32 -10.43 -20.76
N VAL A 68 4.93 -11.56 -20.40
CA VAL A 68 6.39 -11.72 -20.33
C VAL A 68 6.79 -13.10 -20.85
N THR A 69 7.89 -13.14 -21.61
CA THR A 69 8.52 -14.39 -22.06
C THR A 69 9.57 -14.86 -21.06
N PHE A 70 9.55 -16.14 -20.68
CA PHE A 70 10.49 -16.70 -19.71
C PHE A 70 11.75 -17.25 -20.41
N ASP A 71 12.43 -16.39 -21.16
CA ASP A 71 13.66 -16.71 -21.89
C ASP A 71 14.92 -16.19 -21.20
N GLY A 72 14.78 -15.66 -19.98
CA GLY A 72 15.87 -15.06 -19.20
C GLY A 72 16.38 -13.73 -19.74
N LYS A 73 15.80 -13.18 -20.80
CA LYS A 73 16.12 -11.83 -21.28
C LYS A 73 15.33 -10.78 -20.52
N GLU A 74 15.78 -9.54 -20.62
CA GLU A 74 15.08 -8.39 -20.06
C GLU A 74 13.90 -8.00 -20.93
N HIS A 75 12.71 -7.94 -20.34
CA HIS A 75 11.48 -7.47 -20.96
C HIS A 75 11.00 -6.23 -20.25
N LEU A 76 10.84 -5.12 -20.97
CA LEU A 76 10.32 -3.87 -20.41
C LEU A 76 8.85 -4.04 -20.02
N THR A 77 8.54 -3.73 -18.77
CA THR A 77 7.18 -3.75 -18.24
C THR A 77 6.48 -2.42 -18.44
N LYS A 78 5.15 -2.41 -18.32
CA LYS A 78 4.39 -1.14 -18.34
C LYS A 78 4.78 -0.16 -17.22
N PHE A 79 5.42 -0.65 -16.16
CA PHE A 79 5.87 0.12 -14.99
C PHE A 79 7.27 0.73 -15.14
N GLY A 80 7.91 0.56 -16.29
CA GLY A 80 9.21 1.17 -16.61
C GLY A 80 10.42 0.42 -16.02
N GLU A 81 10.21 -0.75 -15.43
CA GLU A 81 11.30 -1.68 -15.08
C GLU A 81 11.37 -2.84 -16.08
N THR A 82 12.49 -3.55 -16.12
CA THR A 82 12.61 -4.80 -16.87
C THR A 82 12.47 -6.00 -15.96
N TRP A 83 11.79 -7.04 -16.44
CA TRP A 83 11.75 -8.35 -15.81
C TRP A 83 12.52 -9.36 -16.66
N SER A 84 13.31 -10.20 -16.00
CA SER A 84 13.96 -11.36 -16.58
C SER A 84 13.61 -12.58 -15.74
N ILE A 85 12.92 -13.54 -16.36
CA ILE A 85 12.46 -14.76 -15.70
C ILE A 85 13.07 -15.96 -16.40
N THR A 86 13.79 -16.78 -15.64
CA THR A 86 14.50 -17.97 -16.12
C THR A 86 14.01 -19.19 -15.38
N LYS A 87 13.65 -20.25 -16.10
CA LYS A 87 13.37 -21.55 -15.49
C LYS A 87 14.68 -22.18 -15.00
N THR A 88 14.78 -22.47 -13.71
CA THR A 88 15.99 -23.02 -13.06
C THR A 88 15.81 -24.50 -12.66
N GLY A 89 14.58 -25.01 -12.69
CA GLY A 89 14.28 -26.42 -12.45
C GLY A 89 12.85 -26.77 -12.89
N PRO A 90 12.39 -28.01 -12.68
CA PRO A 90 11.05 -28.45 -13.08
C PRO A 90 9.93 -27.55 -12.53
N ASN A 91 10.06 -27.14 -11.27
CA ASN A 91 9.11 -26.30 -10.53
C ASN A 91 9.79 -25.06 -9.91
N ALA A 92 10.87 -24.57 -10.50
CA ALA A 92 11.63 -23.46 -9.96
C ALA A 92 12.02 -22.45 -11.05
N TRP A 93 11.94 -21.17 -10.70
CA TRP A 93 12.29 -20.04 -11.55
C TRP A 93 13.11 -19.02 -10.76
N LYS A 94 13.94 -18.27 -11.48
CA LYS A 94 14.62 -17.07 -11.00
C LYS A 94 14.01 -15.86 -11.68
N TRP A 95 13.72 -14.83 -10.91
CA TRP A 95 13.20 -13.55 -11.37
C TRP A 95 14.20 -12.45 -11.01
N ILE A 96 14.61 -11.66 -11.99
CA ILE A 96 15.42 -10.47 -11.79
C ILE A 96 14.63 -9.27 -12.29
N SER A 97 14.49 -8.25 -11.45
CA SER A 97 13.94 -6.96 -11.85
C SER A 97 15.07 -5.92 -11.94
N LYS A 98 15.00 -5.05 -12.94
CA LYS A 98 15.91 -3.91 -13.06
C LYS A 98 15.20 -2.62 -13.39
N ARG A 99 15.73 -1.51 -12.88
CA ARG A 99 15.33 -0.16 -13.28
C ARG A 99 16.57 0.63 -13.66
N ASP A 100 16.53 1.30 -14.80
CA ASP A 100 17.67 2.06 -15.35
C ASP A 100 18.97 1.22 -15.40
N GLY A 101 18.84 -0.06 -15.78
CA GLY A 101 19.94 -1.02 -15.85
C GLY A 101 20.46 -1.54 -14.49
N LYS A 102 19.96 -1.03 -13.37
CA LYS A 102 20.34 -1.46 -12.01
C LYS A 102 19.38 -2.52 -11.50
N VAL A 103 19.92 -3.59 -10.90
CA VAL A 103 19.12 -4.64 -10.25
C VAL A 103 18.37 -4.04 -9.06
N THR A 104 17.05 -4.08 -9.12
CA THR A 104 16.13 -3.67 -8.06
C THR A 104 15.66 -4.84 -7.23
N GLY A 105 15.72 -6.06 -7.76
CA GLY A 105 15.32 -7.26 -7.05
C GLY A 105 15.81 -8.54 -7.70
N GLU A 106 16.02 -9.55 -6.87
CA GLU A 106 16.41 -10.89 -7.26
C GLU A 106 15.65 -11.90 -6.41
N PHE A 107 14.80 -12.69 -7.06
CA PHE A 107 13.86 -13.58 -6.39
C PHE A 107 13.91 -14.99 -6.97
N THR A 108 13.64 -15.95 -6.09
CA THR A 108 13.35 -17.33 -6.45
C THR A 108 11.86 -17.56 -6.36
N TRP A 109 11.34 -18.31 -7.30
CA TRP A 109 9.94 -18.70 -7.34
C TRP A 109 9.87 -20.22 -7.44
N VAL A 110 9.31 -20.87 -6.43
CA VAL A 110 9.26 -22.33 -6.35
C VAL A 110 7.81 -22.77 -6.14
N VAL A 111 7.34 -23.68 -6.99
CA VAL A 111 6.07 -24.37 -6.85
C VAL A 111 6.32 -25.71 -6.14
N SER A 112 5.49 -26.06 -5.16
CA SER A 112 5.60 -27.33 -4.45
C SER A 112 5.43 -28.53 -5.39
N GLU A 113 5.98 -29.68 -5.02
CA GLU A 113 5.91 -30.90 -5.83
C GLU A 113 4.46 -31.36 -6.08
N ASP A 114 3.59 -31.22 -5.09
CA ASP A 114 2.15 -31.48 -5.23
C ASP A 114 1.41 -30.40 -6.03
N GLY A 115 2.11 -29.35 -6.45
CA GLY A 115 1.61 -28.22 -7.22
C GLY A 115 0.71 -27.28 -6.44
N LYS A 116 0.38 -27.53 -5.16
CA LYS A 116 -0.68 -26.81 -4.44
C LYS A 116 -0.24 -25.48 -3.85
N THR A 117 1.05 -25.30 -3.61
CA THR A 117 1.59 -24.10 -2.99
C THR A 117 2.74 -23.55 -3.81
N SER A 118 3.03 -22.26 -3.59
CA SER A 118 4.16 -21.60 -4.20
C SER A 118 4.79 -20.64 -3.21
N VAL A 119 6.10 -20.50 -3.28
CA VAL A 119 6.87 -19.51 -2.53
C VAL A 119 7.65 -18.65 -3.51
N TYR A 120 7.49 -17.34 -3.36
CA TYR A 120 8.31 -16.31 -3.99
C TYR A 120 9.17 -15.68 -2.90
N SER A 121 10.49 -15.69 -3.03
CA SER A 121 11.39 -15.20 -1.98
C SER A 121 12.68 -14.66 -2.54
N GLY A 122 13.15 -13.54 -1.98
CA GLY A 122 14.40 -12.92 -2.42
C GLY A 122 14.61 -11.52 -1.89
N ASP A 123 15.61 -10.87 -2.47
CA ASP A 123 16.10 -9.58 -2.01
C ASP A 123 15.59 -8.45 -2.90
N ASN A 124 15.08 -7.39 -2.29
CA ASN A 124 14.66 -6.14 -2.91
C ASN A 124 15.63 -5.02 -2.49
N LYS A 125 16.32 -4.41 -3.46
CA LYS A 125 17.33 -3.37 -3.24
C LYS A 125 16.70 -1.98 -3.27
N LEU A 126 16.33 -1.46 -2.11
CA LEU A 126 15.58 -0.23 -1.97
C LEU A 126 16.38 1.02 -2.44
N PRO A 127 15.71 2.08 -2.91
CA PRO A 127 16.36 3.32 -3.36
C PRO A 127 17.28 4.01 -2.35
N ASP A 128 17.00 3.88 -1.05
CA ASP A 128 17.88 4.38 0.01
C ASP A 128 19.19 3.57 0.17
N GLY A 129 19.36 2.49 -0.61
CA GLY A 129 20.51 1.60 -0.59
C GLY A 129 20.36 0.41 0.36
N SER A 130 19.29 0.36 1.17
CA SER A 130 18.99 -0.79 2.02
C SER A 130 18.48 -1.97 1.19
N THR A 131 18.46 -3.15 1.81
CA THR A 131 17.93 -4.37 1.19
C THR A 131 16.86 -4.96 2.09
N SER A 132 15.70 -5.25 1.52
CA SER A 132 14.65 -6.04 2.16
C SER A 132 14.74 -7.49 1.69
N HIS A 133 14.58 -8.45 2.60
CA HIS A 133 14.35 -9.84 2.22
C HIS A 133 12.87 -10.16 2.37
N ASP A 134 12.20 -10.40 1.25
CA ASP A 134 10.76 -10.56 1.18
C ASP A 134 10.41 -12.02 0.85
N GLU A 135 9.31 -12.52 1.42
CA GLU A 135 8.80 -13.87 1.16
C GLU A 135 7.27 -13.82 1.04
N GLN A 136 6.74 -14.25 -0.10
CA GLN A 136 5.31 -14.39 -0.34
C GLN A 136 4.97 -15.86 -0.51
N LYS A 137 3.94 -16.31 0.22
CA LYS A 137 3.38 -17.65 0.12
C LYS A 137 2.04 -17.61 -0.57
N LEU A 138 1.81 -18.59 -1.42
CA LEU A 138 0.66 -18.67 -2.31
C LEU A 138 0.04 -20.05 -2.25
N THR A 139 -1.28 -20.10 -2.31
CA THR A 139 -2.05 -21.34 -2.48
C THR A 139 -2.68 -21.36 -3.86
N ARG A 140 -2.58 -22.48 -4.57
CA ARG A 140 -3.24 -22.64 -5.86
C ARG A 140 -4.73 -22.90 -5.65
N THR A 141 -5.57 -22.12 -6.32
CA THR A 141 -7.03 -22.29 -6.31
C THR A 141 -7.55 -22.87 -7.64
N ALA A 142 -6.80 -22.74 -8.74
CA ALA A 142 -7.09 -23.39 -10.01
C ALA A 142 -5.83 -23.72 -10.83
N GLY A 143 -5.92 -24.70 -11.73
CA GLY A 143 -4.78 -25.25 -12.48
C GLY A 143 -4.10 -26.42 -11.75
N THR A 144 -3.21 -27.13 -12.44
CA THR A 144 -2.68 -28.42 -11.92
C THR A 144 -1.18 -28.63 -12.07
N SER A 145 -0.46 -27.80 -12.82
CA SER A 145 0.96 -28.06 -13.09
C SER A 145 1.77 -26.79 -13.35
N GLY A 146 3.01 -26.77 -12.86
CA GLY A 146 3.92 -25.64 -13.07
C GLY A 146 3.36 -24.33 -12.50
N LEU A 147 3.62 -23.21 -13.18
CA LEU A 147 3.14 -21.89 -12.75
C LEU A 147 1.71 -21.58 -13.17
N VAL A 148 1.27 -22.14 -14.30
CA VAL A 148 -0.03 -21.83 -14.90
C VAL A 148 -1.15 -22.21 -13.95
N GLY A 149 -2.02 -21.25 -13.65
CA GLY A 149 -3.09 -21.42 -12.68
C GLY A 149 -3.50 -20.13 -12.02
N THR A 150 -4.40 -20.26 -11.07
CA THR A 150 -4.86 -19.17 -10.22
C THR A 150 -4.28 -19.37 -8.83
N TRP A 151 -3.71 -18.30 -8.29
CA TRP A 151 -2.97 -18.29 -7.03
C TRP A 151 -3.57 -17.26 -6.10
N GLU A 152 -3.80 -17.67 -4.85
CA GLU A 152 -4.25 -16.81 -3.76
C GLU A 152 -3.12 -16.57 -2.77
N THR A 153 -2.92 -15.33 -2.33
CA THR A 153 -1.93 -14.97 -1.32
C THR A 153 -2.30 -15.57 0.03
N ALA A 154 -1.44 -16.43 0.56
CA ALA A 154 -1.61 -17.06 1.86
C ALA A 154 -0.89 -16.28 2.97
N GLY A 155 0.18 -15.56 2.63
CA GLY A 155 0.90 -14.72 3.57
C GLY A 155 2.08 -13.99 2.93
N LEU A 156 2.52 -12.92 3.59
CA LEU A 156 3.61 -12.07 3.16
C LEU A 156 4.51 -11.78 4.37
N LYS A 157 5.82 -11.91 4.18
CA LYS A 157 6.85 -11.43 5.10
C LYS A 157 7.61 -10.32 4.40
N ILE A 158 7.71 -9.17 5.06
CA ILE A 158 8.41 -7.99 4.56
C ILE A 158 9.65 -7.80 5.44
N GLY A 159 10.83 -7.82 4.83
CA GLY A 159 12.09 -7.74 5.57
C GLY A 159 12.41 -6.34 6.10
N SER A 160 11.99 -5.29 5.39
CA SER A 160 12.22 -3.89 5.73
C SER A 160 10.90 -3.13 5.72
N LEU A 161 10.54 -2.56 6.87
CA LEU A 161 9.29 -1.81 7.03
C LEU A 161 9.51 -0.35 6.68
N ALA A 162 8.75 0.14 5.70
CA ALA A 162 8.76 1.54 5.34
C ALA A 162 8.15 2.42 6.45
N ILE A 163 8.74 3.60 6.63
CA ILE A 163 8.12 4.70 7.36
C ILE A 163 7.64 5.69 6.33
N GLN A 164 6.34 5.95 6.37
CA GLN A 164 5.70 6.99 5.60
C GLN A 164 5.60 8.24 6.47
N GLU A 165 6.03 9.39 5.96
CA GLU A 165 5.88 10.66 6.66
C GLU A 165 4.89 11.54 5.88
N ILE A 166 3.93 12.12 6.59
CA ILE A 166 2.94 13.03 6.04
C ILE A 166 3.12 14.38 6.71
N LYS A 167 3.27 15.43 5.90
CA LYS A 167 3.39 16.83 6.33
C LYS A 167 2.37 17.69 5.61
N LYS A 168 2.07 18.88 6.15
CA LYS A 168 1.33 19.89 5.38
C LYS A 168 2.17 20.43 4.23
N TRP A 169 1.51 20.72 3.12
CA TRP A 169 2.09 21.30 1.92
C TRP A 169 1.20 22.42 1.40
N GLN A 170 1.76 23.60 1.18
CA GLN A 170 1.01 24.79 0.72
C GLN A 170 -0.24 25.13 1.54
N GLY A 171 -0.22 24.87 2.86
CA GLY A 171 -1.31 25.16 3.79
C GLY A 171 -2.33 24.05 3.90
N ASP A 172 -3.12 23.84 2.85
CA ASP A 172 -4.26 22.91 2.81
C ASP A 172 -3.94 21.54 2.17
N GLY A 173 -2.78 21.40 1.55
CA GLY A 173 -2.32 20.14 0.95
C GLY A 173 -1.46 19.30 1.89
N TYR A 174 -1.03 18.16 1.37
CA TYR A 174 -0.17 17.18 2.03
C TYR A 174 1.07 16.90 1.18
N SER A 175 2.19 16.67 1.85
CA SER A 175 3.39 16.06 1.29
C SER A 175 3.57 14.71 1.96
N MET A 176 3.41 13.65 1.19
CA MET A 176 3.65 12.27 1.62
C MET A 176 5.04 11.85 1.12
N THR A 177 5.90 11.39 2.02
CA THR A 177 7.22 10.84 1.68
C THR A 177 7.37 9.42 2.18
N ASN A 178 8.15 8.62 1.47
CA ASN A 178 8.60 7.31 1.91
C ASN A 178 10.12 7.26 1.78
N SER A 179 10.81 7.21 2.91
CA SER A 179 12.28 7.33 2.95
C SER A 179 12.96 6.14 2.27
N ALA A 180 12.46 4.93 2.47
CA ALA A 180 13.01 3.71 1.89
C ALA A 180 12.96 3.76 0.35
N TYR A 181 11.86 4.27 -0.19
CA TYR A 181 11.65 4.41 -1.64
C TYR A 181 12.15 5.73 -2.22
N GLN A 182 12.63 6.65 -1.39
CA GLN A 182 12.99 8.02 -1.77
C GLN A 182 11.90 8.68 -2.63
N SER A 183 10.64 8.42 -2.30
CA SER A 183 9.49 8.93 -3.03
C SER A 183 8.81 10.05 -2.27
N GLN A 184 8.19 10.95 -3.03
CA GLN A 184 7.41 12.08 -2.52
C GLN A 184 6.20 12.33 -3.41
N THR A 185 5.04 12.52 -2.82
CA THR A 185 3.83 12.98 -3.50
C THR A 185 3.29 14.18 -2.76
N ASP A 186 3.29 15.32 -3.44
CA ASP A 186 2.63 16.53 -2.96
C ASP A 186 1.26 16.63 -3.61
N PHE A 187 0.21 16.77 -2.82
CA PHE A 187 -1.17 16.76 -3.31
C PHE A 187 -2.11 17.61 -2.46
N LYS A 188 -3.28 17.92 -3.03
CA LYS A 188 -4.42 18.48 -2.29
C LYS A 188 -5.60 17.52 -2.38
N LEU A 189 -6.56 17.69 -1.48
CA LEU A 189 -7.82 16.94 -1.48
C LEU A 189 -8.88 17.56 -2.42
N ASP A 190 -8.44 18.09 -3.57
CA ASP A 190 -9.27 18.83 -4.53
C ASP A 190 -9.71 17.97 -5.74
N GLY A 191 -9.41 16.68 -5.72
CA GLY A 191 -9.70 15.72 -6.78
C GLY A 191 -8.87 15.89 -8.04
N LYS A 192 -7.86 16.78 -8.07
CA LYS A 192 -6.95 16.93 -9.22
C LYS A 192 -5.85 15.88 -9.18
N ASP A 193 -5.33 15.56 -10.35
CA ASP A 193 -4.20 14.65 -10.51
C ASP A 193 -2.88 15.38 -10.19
N TYR A 194 -2.09 14.79 -9.30
CA TYR A 194 -0.73 15.18 -8.94
C TYR A 194 0.23 14.06 -9.35
N THR A 195 1.48 14.41 -9.69
CA THR A 195 2.48 13.44 -10.14
C THR A 195 3.42 13.08 -8.98
N PRO A 196 3.41 11.83 -8.50
CA PRO A 196 4.42 11.33 -7.57
C PRO A 196 5.83 11.47 -8.14
N LYS A 197 6.81 11.64 -7.27
CA LYS A 197 8.23 11.75 -7.59
C LYS A 197 9.00 10.65 -6.87
N GLY A 198 10.06 10.17 -7.50
CA GLY A 198 10.97 9.20 -6.91
C GLY A 198 11.60 8.29 -7.96
N PRO A 199 12.72 7.63 -7.64
CA PRO A 199 13.48 6.83 -8.59
C PRO A 199 12.71 5.58 -9.07
N ARG A 200 11.71 5.13 -8.31
CA ARG A 200 10.86 3.97 -8.66
C ARG A 200 9.44 4.34 -9.11
N VAL A 201 9.12 5.62 -9.27
CA VAL A 201 7.81 6.03 -9.80
C VAL A 201 7.77 5.72 -11.30
N ALA A 202 6.74 5.01 -11.75
CA ALA A 202 6.55 4.73 -13.17
C ALA A 202 6.12 6.00 -13.93
N GLU A 203 6.63 6.19 -15.15
CA GLU A 203 6.25 7.34 -15.97
C GLU A 203 4.74 7.33 -16.28
N GLY A 204 4.10 8.50 -16.11
CA GLY A 204 2.66 8.65 -16.28
C GLY A 204 1.83 8.24 -15.07
N THR A 205 2.45 7.96 -13.92
CA THR A 205 1.74 7.77 -12.66
C THR A 205 1.14 9.09 -12.19
N THR A 206 -0.14 9.09 -11.82
CA THR A 206 -0.80 10.20 -11.13
C THR A 206 -1.59 9.70 -9.93
N MET A 207 -1.79 10.61 -8.97
CA MET A 207 -2.56 10.40 -7.76
C MET A 207 -3.49 11.60 -7.55
N SER A 208 -4.75 11.36 -7.23
CA SER A 208 -5.71 12.41 -6.85
C SER A 208 -6.29 12.12 -5.48
N GLY A 209 -6.50 13.15 -4.68
CA GLY A 209 -6.99 13.02 -3.31
C GLY A 209 -8.35 13.70 -3.13
N LYS A 210 -9.20 13.12 -2.30
CA LYS A 210 -10.47 13.73 -1.86
C LYS A 210 -10.69 13.49 -0.38
N GLU A 211 -11.23 14.50 0.28
CA GLU A 211 -11.72 14.36 1.64
C GLU A 211 -13.03 13.57 1.63
N ILE A 212 -13.15 12.58 2.51
CA ILE A 212 -14.42 11.93 2.84
C ILE A 212 -14.97 12.59 4.11
N ASP A 213 -14.14 12.62 5.16
CA ASP A 213 -14.39 13.33 6.41
C ASP A 213 -13.06 13.68 7.10
N ALA A 214 -13.13 14.29 8.29
CA ALA A 214 -11.96 14.77 9.04
C ALA A 214 -10.90 13.69 9.30
N HIS A 215 -11.25 12.40 9.38
CA HIS A 215 -10.33 11.29 9.63
C HIS A 215 -10.24 10.32 8.44
N LYS A 216 -10.90 10.63 7.32
CA LYS A 216 -10.95 9.76 6.15
C LYS A 216 -10.68 10.48 4.85
N ILE A 217 -9.73 9.95 4.08
CA ILE A 217 -9.45 10.43 2.72
C ILE A 217 -9.46 9.28 1.73
N GLU A 218 -9.83 9.58 0.49
CA GLU A 218 -9.71 8.68 -0.64
C GLU A 218 -8.59 9.17 -1.55
N LEU A 219 -7.67 8.27 -1.91
CA LEU A 219 -6.67 8.51 -2.94
C LEU A 219 -6.94 7.58 -4.12
N ALA A 220 -6.91 8.12 -5.33
CA ALA A 220 -7.06 7.33 -6.55
C ALA A 220 -5.78 7.43 -7.38
N TYR A 221 -5.22 6.28 -7.74
CA TYR A 221 -3.99 6.17 -8.51
C TYR A 221 -4.30 5.76 -9.95
N LYS A 222 -3.54 6.32 -10.88
CA LYS A 222 -3.61 6.01 -12.29
C LYS A 222 -2.21 5.82 -12.86
N LEU A 223 -2.10 4.95 -13.86
CA LEU A 223 -0.94 4.84 -14.72
C LEU A 223 -1.35 5.18 -16.15
N LYS A 224 -0.75 6.23 -16.73
CA LYS A 224 -1.04 6.69 -18.09
C LYS A 224 -2.54 6.93 -18.31
N GLY A 225 -3.21 7.46 -17.29
CA GLY A 225 -4.65 7.77 -17.29
C GLY A 225 -5.59 6.60 -16.96
N LYS A 226 -5.11 5.35 -16.90
CA LYS A 226 -5.91 4.19 -16.48
C LYS A 226 -5.84 4.02 -14.96
N ALA A 227 -6.98 3.87 -14.29
CA ALA A 227 -7.03 3.59 -12.86
C ALA A 227 -6.28 2.28 -12.53
N THR A 228 -5.44 2.32 -11.51
CA THR A 228 -4.67 1.16 -11.02
C THR A 228 -5.15 0.70 -9.66
N GLU A 229 -5.47 1.63 -8.77
CA GLU A 229 -5.97 1.34 -7.42
C GLU A 229 -6.71 2.54 -6.83
N THR A 230 -7.47 2.27 -5.77
CA THR A 230 -8.09 3.29 -4.92
C THR A 230 -7.85 2.90 -3.46
N ASP A 231 -7.31 3.87 -2.72
CA ASP A 231 -6.90 3.78 -1.34
C ASP A 231 -7.89 4.56 -0.48
N ARG A 232 -8.33 3.95 0.61
CA ARG A 232 -9.13 4.64 1.63
C ARG A 232 -8.38 4.63 2.93
N TRP A 233 -7.91 5.80 3.29
CA TRP A 233 -7.18 6.01 4.53
C TRP A 233 -8.13 6.43 5.63
N GLU A 234 -8.02 5.78 6.77
CA GLU A 234 -8.78 6.08 7.99
C GLU A 234 -7.83 6.17 9.18
N VAL A 235 -7.83 7.32 9.85
CA VAL A 235 -7.12 7.50 11.11
C VAL A 235 -8.08 7.21 12.26
N SER A 236 -7.68 6.28 13.13
CA SER A 236 -8.39 5.96 14.37
C SER A 236 -8.64 7.20 15.24
N ALA A 237 -9.72 7.18 16.03
CA ALA A 237 -10.12 8.32 16.87
C ALA A 237 -9.07 8.75 17.91
N ASP A 238 -8.18 7.85 18.33
CA ASP A 238 -7.06 8.16 19.24
C ASP A 238 -5.81 8.66 18.49
N GLY A 239 -5.87 8.73 17.16
CA GLY A 239 -4.80 9.16 16.27
C GLY A 239 -3.66 8.16 16.11
N LYS A 240 -3.69 6.98 16.75
CA LYS A 240 -2.51 6.11 16.84
C LYS A 240 -2.34 5.14 15.69
N MET A 241 -3.43 4.86 14.97
CA MET A 241 -3.46 3.91 13.86
C MET A 241 -4.03 4.57 12.61
N LEU A 242 -3.34 4.38 11.49
CA LEU A 242 -3.81 4.68 10.14
C LEU A 242 -4.09 3.33 9.45
N THR A 243 -5.27 3.16 8.87
CA THR A 243 -5.62 2.01 8.06
C THR A 243 -5.80 2.45 6.62
N ASN A 244 -5.11 1.81 5.68
CA ASN A 244 -5.32 1.99 4.24
C ASN A 244 -6.03 0.76 3.70
N THR A 245 -7.27 0.91 3.22
CA THR A 245 -7.98 -0.13 2.47
C THR A 245 -7.78 0.11 0.99
N ILE A 246 -7.09 -0.83 0.33
CA ILE A 246 -6.71 -0.71 -1.08
C ILE A 246 -7.65 -1.60 -1.92
N THR A 247 -8.13 -1.05 -3.02
CA THR A 247 -8.99 -1.73 -3.98
C THR A 247 -8.41 -1.62 -5.38
N TYR A 248 -8.54 -2.70 -6.15
CA TYR A 248 -8.01 -2.78 -7.51
C TYR A 248 -9.14 -3.04 -8.52
N PRO A 249 -9.12 -2.41 -9.70
CA PRO A 249 -10.09 -2.70 -10.75
C PRO A 249 -10.13 -4.20 -11.10
N GLY A 250 -11.32 -4.78 -11.12
CA GLY A 250 -11.52 -6.21 -11.42
C GLY A 250 -11.16 -7.18 -10.29
N VAL A 251 -10.74 -6.69 -9.11
CA VAL A 251 -10.44 -7.53 -7.93
C VAL A 251 -11.54 -7.35 -6.88
N SER A 252 -12.08 -8.46 -6.38
CA SER A 252 -13.21 -8.45 -5.45
C SER A 252 -12.81 -8.26 -3.98
N LYS A 253 -11.58 -8.64 -3.61
CA LYS A 253 -11.05 -8.50 -2.27
C LYS A 253 -10.14 -7.26 -2.19
N SER A 254 -10.21 -6.57 -1.06
CA SER A 254 -9.30 -5.48 -0.73
C SER A 254 -8.05 -6.00 -0.03
N GLU A 255 -6.97 -5.24 -0.16
CA GLU A 255 -5.81 -5.31 0.74
C GLU A 255 -5.99 -4.29 1.87
N ILE A 256 -5.45 -4.58 3.05
CA ILE A 256 -5.51 -3.66 4.18
C ILE A 256 -4.12 -3.49 4.76
N ASP A 257 -3.60 -2.27 4.68
CA ASP A 257 -2.37 -1.89 5.35
C ASP A 257 -2.66 -1.13 6.64
N ALA A 258 -2.09 -1.60 7.74
CA ALA A 258 -2.15 -0.93 9.02
C ALA A 258 -0.81 -0.24 9.32
N PHE A 259 -0.86 0.98 9.83
CA PHE A 259 0.32 1.72 10.26
C PHE A 259 0.14 2.22 11.69
N ASP A 260 1.18 2.09 12.50
CA ASP A 260 1.26 2.72 13.82
C ASP A 260 1.95 4.08 13.71
N ARG A 261 1.37 5.09 14.38
CA ARG A 261 2.02 6.39 14.53
C ARG A 261 3.31 6.25 15.37
N GLN A 262 4.37 6.95 14.95
CA GLN A 262 5.65 7.05 15.67
C GLN A 262 5.73 8.30 16.53
#